data_AF-A0AAV8RGN5-F1
#
_entry.id   AF-A0AAV8RGN5-F1
#
_cell.length_a   1.000
_cell.length_b   1.000
_cell.length_c   1.000
_cell.angle_alpha   90.00
_cell.angle_beta   90.00
_cell.angle_gamma   90.00
#
_symmetry.space_group_name_H-M   'P 1'
#
loop_
_entity.id
_entity.type
_entity.pdbx_description
1 polymer ?
#
loop_
_entity_poly.entity_id
_entity_poly.type
_entity_poly.pdbx_seq_one_letter_code
_entity_poly.pdbx_strand_id
1 'polypeptide(L)'
;MPEVMQRQELKGLAKTYGKFWCTWQVDRGDRLPLGAPALMMSPQEVQMAMAEPELVKSRDDKYKVSSEGIKESRKEMAEPLRVNPNADYWRLNGKGFAVDVVQKDMKAPALGSL
;
A
#
# COMPACT_ATOMS: atom_id res chain seq x y z
N MET A 1 17.70 -0.07 -11.59
CA MET A 1 18.02 1.25 -11.00
C MET A 1 19.27 1.12 -10.17
N PRO A 2 20.19 2.10 -10.15
CA PRO A 2 21.32 2.08 -9.23
C PRO A 2 20.85 1.97 -7.78
N GLU A 3 21.45 1.06 -7.02
CA GLU A 3 21.08 0.78 -5.62
C GLU A 3 21.09 2.03 -4.74
N VAL A 4 22.08 2.91 -4.96
CA VAL A 4 22.26 4.16 -4.20
C VAL A 4 21.04 5.08 -4.34
N MET A 5 20.50 5.21 -5.56
CA MET A 5 19.31 6.03 -5.80
C MET A 5 18.07 5.41 -5.14
N GLN A 6 17.89 4.10 -5.28
CA GLN A 6 16.79 3.38 -4.64
C GLN A 6 16.84 3.53 -3.11
N ARG A 7 18.02 3.41 -2.51
CA ARG A 7 18.22 3.49 -1.06
C ARG A 7 17.84 4.88 -0.52
N GLN A 8 18.13 5.96 -1.25
CA GLN A 8 17.78 7.31 -0.85
C GLN A 8 16.25 7.53 -0.83
N GLU A 9 15.55 7.09 -1.87
CA GLU A 9 14.08 7.17 -1.92
C GLU A 9 13.42 6.31 -0.84
N LEU A 10 13.95 5.09 -0.64
CA LEU A 10 13.44 4.18 0.38
C LEU A 10 13.62 4.71 1.81
N LYS A 11 14.61 5.56 2.09
CA LYS A 11 14.74 6.20 3.42
C LYS A 11 13.55 7.10 3.76
N GLY A 12 12.96 7.75 2.77
CA GLY A 12 11.73 8.53 2.95
C GLY A 12 10.52 7.60 3.10
N LEU A 13 10.42 6.61 2.22
CA LEU A 13 9.28 5.69 2.18
C LEU A 13 9.21 4.77 3.42
N ALA A 14 10.35 4.32 3.96
CA ALA A 14 10.41 3.45 5.13
C ALA A 14 9.86 4.12 6.41
N LYS A 15 9.84 5.46 6.45
CA LYS A 15 9.20 6.22 7.53
C LYS A 15 7.69 6.31 7.39
N THR A 16 7.15 5.90 6.25
CA THR A 16 5.70 5.78 6.07
C THR A 16 5.23 4.47 6.67
N TYR A 17 3.95 4.42 7.03
CA TYR A 17 3.38 3.24 7.67
C TYR A 17 3.14 2.06 6.72
N GLY A 18 3.44 2.20 5.42
CA GLY A 18 3.18 1.15 4.43
C GLY A 18 1.70 1.00 4.06
N LYS A 19 0.88 2.03 4.27
CA LYS A 19 -0.52 2.11 3.81
C LYS A 19 -0.68 3.21 2.78
N PHE A 20 -1.45 2.94 1.75
CA PHE A 20 -1.67 3.86 0.64
C PHE A 20 -3.08 3.69 0.07
N TRP A 21 -3.62 4.77 -0.50
CA TRP A 21 -4.88 4.72 -1.23
C TRP A 21 -4.60 4.33 -2.68
N CYS A 22 -5.15 3.19 -3.10
CA CYS A 22 -5.12 2.76 -4.50
C CYS A 22 -6.43 3.16 -5.17
N THR A 23 -6.34 4.00 -6.20
CA THR A 23 -7.49 4.43 -7.00
C THR A 23 -7.77 3.51 -8.18
N TRP A 24 -6.94 2.47 -8.39
CA TRP A 24 -7.04 1.53 -9.50
C TRP A 24 -7.33 0.11 -8.99
N GLN A 25 -8.59 -0.32 -9.09
CA GLN A 25 -8.99 -1.70 -8.81
C GLN A 25 -8.95 -2.50 -10.13
N VAL A 26 -7.92 -3.32 -10.31
CA VAL A 26 -7.71 -4.10 -11.55
C VAL A 26 -8.49 -5.42 -11.56
N ASP A 27 -8.91 -5.88 -10.39
CA ASP A 27 -9.54 -7.17 -10.11
C ASP A 27 -11.07 -7.14 -10.23
N ARG A 28 -11.69 -5.94 -10.26
CA ARG A 28 -13.15 -5.79 -10.42
C ARG A 28 -13.66 -6.07 -11.84
N GLY A 29 -12.75 -6.13 -12.83
CA GLY A 29 -13.09 -6.42 -14.22
C GLY A 29 -13.67 -5.23 -15.00
N ASP A 30 -13.56 -4.01 -14.48
CA ASP A 30 -14.02 -2.82 -15.20
C ASP A 30 -13.15 -2.49 -16.41
N ARG A 31 -13.80 -1.97 -17.46
CA ARG A 31 -13.11 -1.53 -18.68
C ARG A 31 -12.19 -0.33 -18.47
N LEU A 32 -12.45 0.46 -17.42
CA LEU A 32 -11.65 1.61 -17.05
C LEU A 32 -11.40 1.55 -15.54
N PRO A 33 -10.21 1.97 -15.06
CA PRO A 33 -9.87 1.98 -13.64
C PRO A 33 -10.61 3.11 -12.93
N LEU A 34 -11.91 2.91 -12.70
CA LEU A 34 -12.81 3.85 -12.05
C LEU A 34 -13.45 3.13 -10.86
N GLY A 35 -13.37 3.70 -9.66
CA GLY A 35 -13.93 3.09 -8.46
C GLY A 35 -13.62 3.93 -7.22
N ALA A 36 -14.24 3.58 -6.08
CA ALA A 36 -13.82 4.15 -4.81
C ALA A 36 -12.33 3.86 -4.57
N PRO A 37 -11.56 4.81 -4.02
CA PRO A 37 -10.21 4.52 -3.59
C PRO A 37 -10.24 3.41 -2.54
N ALA A 38 -9.41 2.39 -2.71
CA ALA A 38 -9.23 1.32 -1.75
C ALA A 38 -8.03 1.62 -0.85
N LEU A 39 -8.19 1.42 0.46
CA LEU A 39 -7.05 1.47 1.38
C LEU A 39 -6.27 0.15 1.23
N MET A 40 -5.08 0.25 0.66
CA MET A 40 -4.17 -0.86 0.47
C MET A 40 -3.01 -0.77 1.47
N MET A 41 -2.33 -1.90 1.67
CA MET A 41 -1.13 -1.97 2.49
C MET A 41 -0.05 -2.81 1.82
N SER A 42 1.20 -2.46 2.09
CA SER A 42 2.34 -3.33 1.79
C SER A 42 2.24 -4.63 2.59
N PRO A 43 2.85 -5.73 2.10
CA PRO A 43 2.89 -6.98 2.84
C PRO A 43 3.37 -6.79 4.29
N GLN A 44 2.68 -7.45 5.22
CA GLN A 44 2.94 -7.34 6.67
C GLN A 44 3.34 -8.70 7.24
N GLU A 45 3.87 -8.71 8.46
CA GLU A 45 4.27 -9.94 9.16
C GLU A 45 3.12 -10.91 9.45
N VAL A 46 1.87 -10.46 9.34
CA VAL A 46 0.69 -11.31 9.52
C VAL A 46 0.51 -12.19 8.29
N GLN A 47 0.30 -13.49 8.49
CA GLN A 47 0.23 -14.49 7.42
C GLN A 47 -0.70 -14.12 6.25
N MET A 48 -1.88 -13.59 6.54
CA MET A 48 -2.85 -13.17 5.51
C MET A 48 -2.42 -11.95 4.67
N ALA A 49 -1.40 -11.22 5.11
CA ALA A 49 -0.83 -10.08 4.43
C ALA A 49 0.57 -10.39 3.86
N MET A 50 1.01 -11.64 3.86
CA MET A 50 2.25 -12.05 3.20
C MET A 50 1.99 -12.35 1.72
N ALA A 51 2.96 -12.00 0.88
CA ALA A 51 2.96 -12.47 -0.51
C ALA A 51 3.16 -13.99 -0.53
N GLU A 52 2.51 -14.67 -1.48
CA GLU A 52 2.68 -16.12 -1.65
C GLU A 52 4.15 -16.47 -1.92
N PRO A 53 4.77 -17.39 -1.13
CA PRO A 53 6.19 -17.70 -1.26
C PRO A 53 6.59 -18.17 -2.66
N GLU A 54 5.71 -18.92 -3.33
CA GLU A 54 5.97 -19.43 -4.69
C GLU A 54 6.03 -18.31 -5.73
N LEU A 55 5.18 -17.28 -5.61
CA LEU A 55 5.22 -16.10 -6.48
C LEU A 55 6.51 -15.29 -6.27
N VAL A 56 6.93 -15.13 -5.01
CA VAL A 56 8.19 -14.45 -4.67
C VAL A 56 9.38 -15.22 -5.24
N LYS A 57 9.41 -16.54 -5.08
CA LYS A 57 10.47 -17.39 -5.63
C LYS A 57 10.51 -17.35 -7.16
N SER A 58 9.36 -17.46 -7.81
CA SER A 58 9.25 -17.39 -9.28
C SER A 58 9.81 -16.07 -9.83
N ARG A 59 9.48 -14.95 -9.18
CA ARG A 59 10.04 -13.63 -9.50
C ARG A 59 11.57 -13.62 -9.31
N ASP A 60 12.06 -14.11 -8.18
CA ASP A 60 13.50 -14.13 -7.85
C ASP A 60 14.30 -14.92 -8.88
N ASP A 61 13.80 -16.10 -9.26
CA ASP A 61 14.40 -16.97 -10.29
C ASP A 61 14.40 -16.31 -11.67
N LYS A 62 13.31 -15.60 -12.01
CA LYS A 62 13.15 -14.90 -13.30
C LYS A 62 14.09 -13.71 -13.44
N TYR A 63 14.20 -12.88 -12.40
CA TYR A 63 14.99 -11.65 -12.45
C TYR A 63 16.39 -11.79 -11.85
N LYS A 64 16.75 -12.98 -11.37
CA LYS A 64 18.05 -13.27 -10.73
C LYS A 64 18.32 -12.33 -9.55
N VAL A 65 17.30 -12.15 -8.71
CA VAL A 65 17.37 -11.30 -7.50
C VAL A 65 17.20 -12.15 -6.24
N SER A 66 17.79 -11.71 -5.13
CA SER A 66 17.62 -12.36 -3.82
C SER A 66 16.74 -11.51 -2.92
N SER A 67 15.51 -11.96 -2.64
CA SER A 67 14.64 -11.31 -1.65
C SER A 67 15.33 -11.14 -0.30
N GLU A 68 16.03 -12.19 0.16
CA GLU A 68 16.64 -12.20 1.48
C GLU A 68 17.85 -11.25 1.54
N GLY A 69 18.67 -11.22 0.48
CA GLY A 69 19.75 -10.24 0.36
C GLY A 69 19.23 -8.81 0.32
N ILE A 70 18.12 -8.56 -0.37
CA ILE A 70 17.48 -7.24 -0.41
C ILE A 70 16.95 -6.85 0.98
N LYS A 71 16.31 -7.77 1.72
CA LYS A 71 15.88 -7.51 3.11
C LYS A 71 17.07 -7.17 4.01
N GLU A 72 18.14 -7.98 3.95
CA GLU A 72 19.36 -7.76 4.73
C GLU A 72 19.94 -6.37 4.48
N SER A 73 20.06 -5.98 3.21
CA SER A 73 20.60 -4.68 2.80
C SER A 73 19.82 -3.48 3.36
N ARG A 74 18.56 -3.69 3.78
CA ARG A 74 17.61 -2.66 4.24
C ARG A 74 17.36 -2.68 5.75
N LYS A 75 17.95 -3.60 6.52
CA LYS A 75 17.74 -3.70 7.98
C LYS A 75 18.02 -2.41 8.75
N GLU A 76 18.95 -1.59 8.28
CA GLU A 76 19.32 -0.32 8.92
C GLU A 76 18.38 0.85 8.57
N MET A 77 17.35 0.63 7.74
CA MET A 77 16.38 1.67 7.40
C MET A 77 15.48 1.96 8.60
N ALA A 78 15.42 3.24 8.99
CA ALA A 78 14.58 3.66 10.11
C ALA A 78 13.09 3.49 9.80
N GLU A 79 12.40 2.76 10.66
CA GLU A 79 10.95 2.58 10.66
C GLU A 79 10.21 3.77 11.29
N PRO A 80 8.87 3.85 11.14
CA PRO A 80 8.08 4.92 11.76
C PRO A 80 8.14 4.84 13.29
N LEU A 81 8.60 5.91 13.94
CA LEU A 81 8.74 5.98 15.40
C LEU A 81 7.41 5.83 16.16
N ARG A 82 6.29 6.17 15.52
CA ARG A 82 4.95 6.10 16.10
C ARG A 82 3.96 5.65 15.06
N VAL A 83 3.30 4.53 15.35
CA VAL A 83 2.15 4.03 14.60
C VAL A 83 0.90 4.40 15.40
N ASN A 84 -0.14 4.89 14.72
CA ASN A 84 -1.42 5.13 15.39
C ASN A 84 -1.99 3.78 15.86
N PRO A 85 -2.41 3.62 17.13
CA PRO A 85 -2.90 2.34 17.67
C PRO A 85 -4.06 1.73 16.86
N ASN A 86 -4.89 2.57 16.25
CA ASN A 86 -6.04 2.13 15.45
C ASN A 86 -5.69 1.79 14.01
N ALA A 87 -4.46 2.10 13.57
CA ALA A 87 -4.09 1.93 12.18
C ALA A 87 -4.14 0.44 11.79
N ASP A 88 -3.83 -0.46 12.72
CA ASP A 88 -3.81 -1.91 12.55
C ASP A 88 -4.96 -2.65 13.24
N TYR A 89 -6.05 -1.95 13.54
CA TYR A 89 -7.23 -2.52 14.21
C TYR A 89 -7.73 -3.82 13.55
N TRP A 90 -7.62 -3.92 12.23
CA TRP A 90 -8.00 -5.10 11.45
C TRP A 90 -7.22 -6.38 11.83
N ARG A 91 -5.96 -6.27 12.26
CA ARG A 91 -5.13 -7.42 12.65
C ARG A 91 -5.68 -8.18 13.85
N LEU A 92 -6.32 -7.44 14.76
CA LEU A 92 -6.87 -7.99 16.01
C LEU A 92 -8.33 -8.40 15.87
N ASN A 93 -9.09 -7.70 15.03
CA ASN A 93 -10.56 -7.83 14.99
C ASN A 93 -11.09 -8.48 13.71
N GLY A 94 -10.24 -8.69 12.69
CA GLY A 94 -10.64 -9.21 11.37
C GLY A 94 -11.58 -8.29 10.58
N LYS A 95 -11.77 -7.04 11.04
CA LYS A 95 -12.66 -6.04 10.43
C LYS A 95 -11.92 -4.73 10.19
N GLY A 96 -12.24 -4.07 9.08
CA GLY A 96 -11.68 -2.77 8.70
C GLY A 96 -12.75 -1.83 8.17
N PHE A 97 -12.35 -0.59 7.89
CA PHE A 97 -13.20 0.38 7.20
C PHE A 97 -13.14 0.16 5.69
N ALA A 98 -14.28 0.23 5.03
CA ALA A 98 -14.40 0.24 3.58
C ALA A 98 -14.82 1.64 3.10
N VAL A 99 -14.42 1.98 1.88
CA VAL A 99 -14.88 3.18 1.19
C VAL A 99 -15.79 2.75 0.06
N ASP A 100 -17.01 3.30 0.05
CA ASP A 100 -18.00 3.06 -0.97
C ASP A 100 -18.29 4.34 -1.76
N VAL A 101 -18.64 4.18 -3.03
CA VAL A 101 -19.16 5.27 -3.86
C VAL A 101 -20.68 5.31 -3.71
N VAL A 102 -21.22 6.44 -3.25
CA VAL A 102 -22.66 6.67 -3.17
C VAL A 102 -23.04 7.89 -3.99
N GLN A 103 -24.20 7.83 -4.66
CA GLN A 103 -24.75 8.99 -5.36
C GLN A 103 -25.20 10.04 -4.34
N LYS A 104 -24.88 11.31 -4.58
CA LYS A 104 -25.24 12.41 -3.70
C LYS A 104 -25.52 13.67 -4.51
N ASP A 105 -26.51 14.44 -4.08
CA ASP A 105 -26.78 15.75 -4.66
C ASP A 105 -25.58 16.66 -4.48
N MET A 106 -25.09 17.22 -5.59
CA MET A 106 -24.03 18.20 -5.53
C MET A 106 -24.57 19.45 -4.84
N LYS A 107 -23.88 19.91 -3.80
CA LYS A 107 -24.14 21.27 -3.30
C LYS A 107 -23.80 22.22 -4.43
N ALA A 108 -24.79 22.99 -4.89
CA ALA A 108 -24.52 24.09 -5.78
C ALA A 108 -23.39 24.92 -5.16
N PRO A 109 -22.32 25.27 -5.90
CA PRO A 109 -21.40 26.27 -5.40
C PRO A 109 -22.24 27.48 -5.03
N ALA A 110 -21.94 28.10 -3.89
CA ALA A 110 -22.50 29.41 -3.58
C ALA A 110 -22.02 30.34 -4.70
N LEU A 111 -22.81 30.46 -5.76
CA LEU A 111 -22.69 31.47 -6.78
C LEU A 111 -22.95 32.76 -6.03
N GLY A 112 -21.87 33.32 -5.47
CA GLY A 112 -21.81 34.74 -5.22
C GLY A 112 -22.17 35.40 -6.53
N SER A 113 -23.29 36.11 -6.51
CA SER A 113 -23.72 37.09 -7.49
C SER A 113 -22.53 37.74 -8.19
N LEU A 114 -22.34 37.41 -9.47
CA LEU A 114 -21.62 38.26 -10.41
C LEU A 114 -22.54 39.40 -10.84
#